data_AF-A0A5J6PG96-F1
#
_entry.id   AF-A0A5J6PG96-F1
#
_cell.length_a   1.000
_cell.length_b   1.000
_cell.length_c   1.000
_cell.angle_alpha   90.00
_cell.angle_beta   90.00
_cell.angle_gamma   90.00
#
_symmetry.space_group_name_H-M   'P 1'
#
loop_
_entity.id
_entity.type
_entity.pdbx_description
1 polymer ?
#
loop_
_entity_poly.entity_id
_entity_poly.type
_entity_poly.pdbx_seq_one_letter_code
_entity_poly.pdbx_strand_id
1 'polypeptide(L)'
;MSAKEFFESITAHGPIFISTLTDILSGPKTFIRKLNFDEKSTLGKVLAFNLSCLAVAFIFQLSFIATTKELYQVFATLFIFFVLTSFLVAFAYKTGFFAVGGKASLKNHIIINLYIAGPAYLVSVIISTTSKSILLIEEPDLLPIFKEFVANHDQTNPDIYLALYESNPGLLAVALNILGNIAILVWLLYSWGCYRYINNVSKAKSTIAFVIAMCISIPISYLLSILRRTLELQIFS
;
A
#
# COMPACT_ATOMS: atom_id res chain seq x y z
N MET A 1 16.52 -5.67 22.26
CA MET A 1 17.27 -5.12 21.13
C MET A 1 17.56 -3.66 21.45
N SER A 2 18.83 -3.28 21.54
CA SER A 2 19.24 -1.90 21.79
C SER A 2 19.00 -1.01 20.56
N ALA A 3 18.92 0.31 20.74
CA ALA A 3 18.82 1.25 19.62
C ALA A 3 19.99 1.08 18.63
N LYS A 4 21.20 0.81 19.15
CA LYS A 4 22.40 0.54 18.35
C LYS A 4 22.24 -0.72 17.47
N GLU A 5 21.81 -1.83 18.05
CA GLU A 5 21.57 -3.09 17.31
C GLU A 5 20.50 -2.91 16.21
N PHE A 6 19.48 -2.08 16.48
CA PHE A 6 18.47 -1.74 15.48
C PHE A 6 19.06 -0.93 14.31
N PHE A 7 19.86 0.10 14.60
CA PHE A 7 20.53 0.90 13.57
C PHE A 7 21.55 0.08 12.76
N GLU A 8 22.31 -0.80 13.41
CA GLU A 8 23.24 -1.72 12.74
C GLU A 8 22.47 -2.70 11.84
N SER A 9 21.32 -3.20 12.29
CA SER A 9 20.45 -4.05 11.47
C SER A 9 19.88 -3.30 10.25
N ILE A 10 19.40 -2.06 10.43
CA ILE A 10 18.91 -1.22 9.32
C ILE A 10 20.03 -0.94 8.32
N THR A 11 21.21 -0.56 8.78
CA THR A 11 22.34 -0.22 7.89
C THR A 11 22.85 -1.44 7.13
N ALA A 12 22.86 -2.62 7.75
CA ALA A 12 23.22 -3.87 7.07
C ALA A 12 22.21 -4.29 5.98
N HIS A 13 20.91 -4.12 6.24
CA HIS A 13 19.85 -4.57 5.32
C HIS A 13 19.40 -3.47 4.33
N GLY A 14 19.74 -2.21 4.61
CA GLY A 14 19.37 -1.04 3.81
C GLY A 14 19.79 -1.16 2.34
N PRO A 15 21.06 -1.46 2.02
CA PRO A 15 21.50 -1.59 0.63
C PRO A 15 20.73 -2.67 -0.15
N ILE A 16 20.42 -3.80 0.48
CA ILE A 16 19.65 -4.89 -0.13
C ILE A 16 18.21 -4.43 -0.39
N PHE A 17 17.60 -3.74 0.57
CA PHE A 17 16.26 -3.18 0.42
C PHE A 17 16.20 -2.17 -0.74
N ILE A 18 17.12 -1.21 -0.79
CA ILE A 18 17.16 -0.18 -1.84
C ILE A 18 17.43 -0.80 -3.21
N SER A 19 18.36 -1.75 -3.31
CA SER A 19 18.64 -2.48 -4.55
C SER A 19 17.39 -3.24 -5.03
N THR A 20 16.74 -3.98 -4.14
CA THR A 20 15.51 -4.72 -4.45
C THR A 20 14.36 -3.79 -4.87
N LEU A 21 14.18 -2.67 -4.16
CA LEU A 21 13.17 -1.66 -4.49
C LEU A 21 13.43 -1.08 -5.88
N THR A 22 14.68 -0.73 -6.18
CA THR A 22 15.08 -0.17 -7.48
C THR A 22 14.85 -1.17 -8.61
N ASP A 23 15.20 -2.45 -8.40
CA ASP A 23 14.97 -3.52 -9.37
C ASP A 23 13.47 -3.71 -9.67
N ILE A 24 12.63 -3.67 -8.63
CA ILE A 24 11.18 -3.77 -8.78
C ILE A 24 10.65 -2.56 -9.57
N LEU A 25 10.98 -1.34 -9.16
CA LEU A 25 10.51 -0.10 -9.79
C LEU A 25 10.96 0.03 -11.25
N SER A 26 12.19 -0.39 -11.56
CA SER A 26 12.76 -0.32 -12.91
C SER A 26 12.09 -1.30 -13.88
N GLY A 27 11.50 -2.39 -13.38
CA GLY A 27 10.91 -3.41 -14.24
C GLY A 27 10.32 -4.57 -13.45
N PRO A 28 9.08 -4.46 -12.94
CA PRO A 28 8.49 -5.47 -12.06
C PRO A 28 8.39 -6.82 -12.77
N LYS A 29 8.10 -6.84 -14.09
CA LYS A 29 8.06 -8.08 -14.88
C LYS A 29 9.42 -8.75 -14.99
N THR A 30 10.48 -7.95 -15.19
CA THR A 30 11.85 -8.45 -15.28
C THR A 30 12.32 -8.99 -13.93
N PHE A 31 12.00 -8.29 -12.84
CA PHE A 31 12.25 -8.75 -11.48
C PHE A 31 11.55 -10.07 -11.19
N ILE A 32 10.23 -10.16 -11.43
CA ILE A 32 9.44 -11.37 -11.18
C ILE A 32 9.94 -12.58 -11.99
N ARG A 33 10.44 -12.36 -13.22
CA ARG A 33 11.02 -13.43 -14.05
C ARG A 33 12.27 -14.06 -13.46
N LYS A 34 13.04 -13.30 -12.65
CA LYS A 34 14.26 -13.79 -11.99
C LYS A 34 13.97 -14.57 -10.71
N LEU A 35 12.74 -14.53 -10.21
CA LEU A 35 12.38 -15.20 -8.97
C LEU A 35 12.22 -16.72 -9.17
N ASN A 36 12.81 -17.48 -8.25
CA ASN A 36 12.49 -18.89 -8.08
C ASN A 36 11.33 -19.04 -7.09
N PHE A 37 10.14 -19.34 -7.59
CA PHE A 37 8.93 -19.47 -6.76
C PHE A 37 8.90 -20.74 -5.89
N ASP A 38 9.66 -21.76 -6.26
CA ASP A 38 9.71 -23.05 -5.58
C ASP A 38 10.72 -23.04 -4.42
N GLU A 39 11.67 -22.12 -4.44
CA GLU A 39 12.60 -21.92 -3.34
C GLU A 39 11.84 -21.55 -2.05
N LYS A 40 12.07 -22.31 -0.97
CA LYS A 40 11.42 -22.09 0.34
C LYS A 40 11.73 -20.71 0.90
N SER A 41 12.94 -20.20 0.63
CA SER A 41 13.39 -18.90 1.14
C SER A 41 12.70 -17.70 0.46
N THR A 42 12.10 -17.86 -0.73
CA THR A 42 11.51 -16.74 -1.49
C THR A 42 10.38 -16.06 -0.74
N LEU A 43 9.55 -16.83 -0.01
CA LEU A 43 8.50 -16.27 0.83
C LEU A 43 9.10 -15.44 1.99
N GLY A 44 10.17 -15.93 2.61
CA GLY A 44 10.88 -15.19 3.66
C GLY A 44 11.48 -13.88 3.13
N LYS A 45 12.13 -13.92 1.96
CA LYS A 45 12.72 -12.74 1.30
C LYS A 45 11.66 -11.66 1.02
N VAL A 46 10.49 -12.04 0.48
CA VAL A 46 9.43 -11.07 0.19
C VAL A 46 8.78 -10.51 1.46
N LEU A 47 8.59 -11.33 2.49
CA LEU A 47 8.08 -10.86 3.78
C LEU A 47 9.05 -9.87 4.43
N ALA A 48 10.36 -10.16 4.39
CA ALA A 48 11.39 -9.26 4.90
C ALA A 48 11.39 -7.92 4.14
N PHE A 49 11.39 -7.96 2.80
CA PHE A 49 11.30 -6.76 1.97
C PHE A 49 10.05 -5.92 2.27
N ASN A 50 8.91 -6.59 2.43
CA ASN A 50 7.66 -5.92 2.71
C ASN A 50 7.62 -5.33 4.13
N LEU A 51 8.17 -6.04 5.12
CA LEU A 51 8.37 -5.51 6.47
C LEU A 51 9.28 -4.28 6.47
N SER A 52 10.33 -4.26 5.64
CA SER A 52 11.16 -3.06 5.45
C SER A 52 10.36 -1.90 4.85
N CYS A 53 9.47 -2.16 3.87
CA CYS A 53 8.55 -1.14 3.36
C CYS A 53 7.65 -0.58 4.47
N LEU A 54 7.06 -1.46 5.29
CA LEU A 54 6.21 -1.06 6.41
C LEU A 54 6.98 -0.26 7.46
N ALA A 55 8.20 -0.66 7.80
CA ALA A 55 9.03 0.04 8.76
C ALA A 55 9.39 1.46 8.28
N VAL A 56 9.82 1.60 7.02
CA VAL A 56 10.09 2.91 6.42
C VAL A 56 8.82 3.76 6.39
N ALA A 57 7.71 3.22 5.92
CA ALA A 57 6.41 3.91 5.94
C ALA A 57 6.01 4.37 7.35
N PHE A 58 6.22 3.52 8.35
CA PHE A 58 5.92 3.86 9.74
C PHE A 58 6.77 5.02 10.24
N ILE A 59 8.07 5.05 9.91
CA ILE A 59 8.97 6.17 10.25
C ILE A 59 8.43 7.49 9.68
N PHE A 60 7.96 7.52 8.43
CA PHE A 60 7.36 8.70 7.82
C PHE A 60 6.05 9.14 8.49
N GLN A 61 5.37 8.26 9.22
CA GLN A 61 4.13 8.58 9.93
C GLN A 61 4.35 9.00 11.39
N LEU A 62 5.52 8.72 11.97
CA LEU A 62 5.82 9.00 13.39
C LEU A 62 5.54 10.45 13.79
N SER A 63 5.86 11.42 12.93
CA SER A 63 5.66 12.85 13.20
C SER A 63 4.18 13.26 13.36
N PHE A 64 3.24 12.38 12.99
CA PHE A 64 1.80 12.65 13.05
C PHE A 64 1.05 11.79 14.08
N ILE A 65 1.77 11.01 14.90
CA ILE A 65 1.21 10.20 16.00
C ILE A 65 1.35 11.01 17.30
N ALA A 66 0.25 11.23 18.02
CA ALA A 66 0.25 12.14 19.17
C ALA A 66 0.75 11.48 20.45
N THR A 67 0.51 10.16 20.63
CA THR A 67 0.87 9.46 21.86
C THR A 67 1.59 8.11 21.62
N THR A 68 2.36 7.66 22.61
CA THR A 68 3.01 6.34 22.58
C THR A 68 2.02 5.18 22.61
N LYS A 69 0.84 5.34 23.23
CA LYS A 69 -0.23 4.34 23.18
C LYS A 69 -0.78 4.21 21.76
N GLU A 70 -1.01 5.33 21.08
CA GLU A 70 -1.40 5.35 19.67
C GLU A 70 -0.33 4.73 18.77
N LEU A 71 0.95 4.91 19.08
CA LEU A 71 2.06 4.36 18.29
C LEU A 71 1.95 2.85 18.09
N TYR A 72 1.78 2.08 19.18
CA TYR A 72 1.65 0.62 19.09
C TYR A 72 0.36 0.21 18.38
N GLN A 73 -0.74 0.92 18.63
CA GLN A 73 -2.04 0.65 18.00
C GLN A 73 -2.01 0.91 16.49
N VAL A 74 -1.42 2.03 16.06
CA VAL A 74 -1.22 2.38 14.66
C VAL A 74 -0.34 1.34 13.99
N PHE A 75 0.80 0.98 14.60
CA PHE A 75 1.68 -0.05 14.03
C PHE A 75 0.96 -1.40 13.87
N ALA A 76 0.27 -1.87 14.91
CA ALA A 76 -0.45 -3.14 14.88
C ALA A 76 -1.58 -3.12 13.83
N THR A 77 -2.36 -2.04 13.78
CA THR A 77 -3.44 -1.87 12.80
C THR A 77 -2.88 -1.87 11.38
N LEU A 78 -1.84 -1.08 11.12
CA LEU A 78 -1.17 -1.05 9.82
C LEU A 78 -0.66 -2.43 9.42
N PHE A 79 0.04 -3.13 10.31
CA PHE A 79 0.58 -4.45 10.01
C PHE A 79 -0.52 -5.47 9.71
N ILE A 80 -1.53 -5.58 10.59
CA ILE A 80 -2.62 -6.55 10.45
C ILE A 80 -3.42 -6.29 9.17
N PHE A 81 -3.84 -5.05 8.94
CA PHE A 81 -4.63 -4.71 7.76
C PHE A 81 -3.81 -4.79 6.47
N PHE A 82 -2.52 -4.44 6.51
CA PHE A 82 -1.65 -4.61 5.34
C PHE A 82 -1.53 -6.08 4.94
N VAL A 83 -1.24 -6.96 5.91
CA VAL A 83 -1.13 -8.41 5.67
C VAL A 83 -2.47 -8.94 5.18
N LEU A 84 -3.55 -8.68 5.90
CA LEU A 84 -4.89 -9.17 5.56
C LEU A 84 -5.32 -8.72 4.16
N THR A 85 -5.16 -7.42 3.85
CA THR A 85 -5.46 -6.87 2.52
C THR A 85 -4.61 -7.54 1.45
N SER A 86 -3.31 -7.71 1.71
CA SER A 86 -2.40 -8.34 0.74
C SER A 86 -2.79 -9.79 0.41
N PHE A 87 -3.21 -10.56 1.42
CA PHE A 87 -3.69 -11.93 1.21
C PHE A 87 -5.01 -11.98 0.46
N LEU A 88 -5.98 -11.15 0.85
CA LEU A 88 -7.31 -11.12 0.23
C LEU A 88 -7.27 -10.62 -1.21
N VAL A 89 -6.45 -9.60 -1.50
CA VAL A 89 -6.21 -9.12 -2.86
C VAL A 89 -5.51 -10.18 -3.71
N ALA A 90 -4.48 -10.86 -3.18
CA ALA A 90 -3.83 -11.96 -3.89
C ALA A 90 -4.80 -13.12 -4.17
N PHE A 91 -5.71 -13.40 -3.24
CA PHE A 91 -6.77 -14.38 -3.43
C PHE A 91 -7.76 -13.96 -4.53
N ALA A 92 -8.23 -12.71 -4.50
CA ALA A 92 -9.10 -12.15 -5.55
C ALA A 92 -8.45 -12.25 -6.94
N TYR A 93 -7.15 -11.93 -7.04
CA TYR A 93 -6.39 -12.02 -8.28
C TYR A 93 -6.29 -13.46 -8.75
N LYS A 94 -5.99 -14.40 -7.84
CA LYS A 94 -5.97 -15.83 -8.18
C LYS A 94 -7.33 -16.28 -8.68
N THR A 95 -8.42 -15.92 -8.03
CA THR A 95 -9.77 -16.28 -8.46
C THR A 95 -10.09 -15.75 -9.85
N GLY A 96 -9.75 -14.49 -10.14
CA GLY A 96 -9.89 -13.89 -11.46
C GLY A 96 -9.11 -14.65 -12.55
N PHE A 97 -7.84 -14.99 -12.28
CA PHE A 97 -7.04 -15.78 -13.22
C PHE A 97 -7.53 -17.23 -13.35
N PHE A 98 -7.96 -17.85 -12.26
CA PHE A 98 -8.51 -19.20 -12.26
C PHE A 98 -9.74 -19.31 -13.17
N ALA A 99 -10.64 -18.32 -13.12
CA ALA A 99 -11.84 -18.27 -13.96
C ALA A 99 -11.54 -18.26 -15.48
N VAL A 100 -10.35 -17.79 -15.90
CA VAL A 100 -9.93 -17.77 -17.32
C VAL A 100 -8.94 -18.90 -17.68
N GLY A 101 -8.72 -19.85 -16.76
CA GLY A 101 -7.85 -21.01 -16.93
C GLY A 101 -6.38 -20.82 -16.51
N GLY A 102 -6.09 -19.80 -15.69
CA GLY A 102 -4.78 -19.59 -15.07
C GLY A 102 -4.43 -20.70 -14.07
N LYS A 103 -3.15 -21.07 -14.03
CA LYS A 103 -2.67 -22.25 -13.27
C LYS A 103 -1.73 -21.92 -12.11
N ALA A 104 -1.37 -20.65 -11.90
CA ALA A 104 -0.40 -20.32 -10.87
C ALA A 104 -0.94 -20.58 -9.46
N SER A 105 -0.07 -21.01 -8.55
CA SER A 105 -0.43 -21.27 -7.15
C SER A 105 -0.85 -19.99 -6.42
N LEU A 106 -1.55 -20.11 -5.29
CA LEU A 106 -1.89 -18.94 -4.46
C LEU A 106 -0.61 -18.31 -3.88
N LYS A 107 0.36 -19.15 -3.49
CA LYS A 107 1.70 -18.74 -3.05
C LYS A 107 2.35 -17.77 -4.04
N ASN A 108 2.30 -18.07 -5.34
CA ASN A 108 2.90 -17.21 -6.36
C ASN A 108 2.19 -15.85 -6.45
N HIS A 109 0.85 -15.83 -6.34
CA HIS A 109 0.10 -14.57 -6.32
C HIS A 109 0.41 -13.73 -5.08
N ILE A 110 0.54 -14.36 -3.90
CA ILE A 110 0.94 -13.68 -2.66
C ILE A 110 2.34 -13.07 -2.80
N ILE A 111 3.32 -13.82 -3.29
CA ILE A 111 4.69 -13.35 -3.48
C ILE A 111 4.71 -12.13 -4.41
N ILE A 112 4.04 -12.20 -5.57
CA ILE A 112 3.96 -11.04 -6.47
C ILE A 112 3.27 -9.87 -5.78
N ASN A 113 2.12 -10.11 -5.14
CA ASN A 113 1.36 -9.04 -4.51
C ASN A 113 2.17 -8.31 -3.44
N LEU A 114 2.91 -9.03 -2.60
CA LEU A 114 3.74 -8.40 -1.57
C LEU A 114 4.90 -7.57 -2.15
N TYR A 115 5.53 -8.01 -3.24
CA TYR A 115 6.57 -7.21 -3.92
C TYR A 115 6.01 -5.97 -4.62
N ILE A 116 4.77 -6.02 -5.12
CA ILE A 116 4.14 -4.90 -5.83
C ILE A 116 3.44 -3.91 -4.88
N ALA A 117 2.79 -4.42 -3.83
CA ALA A 117 2.05 -3.62 -2.86
C ALA A 117 2.95 -2.83 -1.92
N GLY A 118 4.13 -3.37 -1.55
CA GLY A 118 5.09 -2.67 -0.69
C GLY A 118 5.52 -1.31 -1.25
N PRO A 119 6.07 -1.24 -2.47
CA PRO A 119 6.43 0.03 -3.12
C PRO A 119 5.24 0.97 -3.30
N ALA A 120 4.07 0.45 -3.68
CA ALA A 120 2.85 1.25 -3.82
C ALA A 120 2.45 1.91 -2.49
N TYR A 121 2.51 1.14 -1.40
CA TYR A 121 2.21 1.62 -0.06
C TYR A 121 3.23 2.68 0.40
N LEU A 122 4.53 2.47 0.15
CA LEU A 122 5.57 3.47 0.42
C LEU A 122 5.29 4.80 -0.28
N VAL A 123 4.98 4.77 -1.58
CA VAL A 123 4.63 5.97 -2.34
C VAL A 123 3.41 6.66 -1.76
N SER A 124 2.36 5.89 -1.43
CA SER A 124 1.15 6.43 -0.79
C SER A 124 1.46 7.15 0.51
N VAL A 125 2.31 6.56 1.35
CA VAL A 125 2.66 7.11 2.66
C VAL A 125 3.52 8.36 2.51
N ILE A 126 4.54 8.34 1.64
CA ILE A 126 5.37 9.52 1.37
C ILE A 126 4.50 10.68 0.92
N ILE A 127 3.60 10.47 -0.04
CA ILE A 127 2.72 11.51 -0.56
C ILE A 127 1.76 12.03 0.51
N SER A 128 1.16 11.15 1.31
CA SER A 128 0.27 11.53 2.41
C SER A 128 1.01 12.34 3.47
N THR A 129 2.20 11.89 3.88
CA THR A 129 3.06 12.58 4.85
C THR A 129 3.49 13.95 4.33
N THR A 130 3.98 14.05 3.09
CA THR A 130 4.37 15.33 2.47
C THR A 130 3.20 16.31 2.44
N SER A 131 2.01 15.85 2.06
CA SER A 131 0.82 16.70 2.01
C SER A 131 0.42 17.23 3.39
N LYS A 132 0.48 16.37 4.42
CA LYS A 132 0.25 16.78 5.81
C LYS A 132 1.34 17.75 6.30
N SER A 133 2.60 17.55 5.90
CA SER A 133 3.71 18.43 6.28
C SER A 133 3.57 19.82 5.67
N ILE A 134 3.13 19.94 4.41
CA ILE A 134 2.85 21.23 3.77
C ILE A 134 1.81 22.01 4.59
N LEU A 135 0.69 21.36 4.95
CA LEU A 135 -0.35 22.00 5.76
C LEU A 135 0.13 22.31 7.17
N LEU A 136 0.88 21.41 7.80
CA LEU A 136 1.41 21.66 9.15
C LEU A 136 2.35 22.88 9.22
N ILE A 137 3.05 23.19 8.13
CA ILE A 137 4.01 24.30 8.07
C ILE A 137 3.31 25.60 7.63
N GLU A 138 2.51 25.54 6.57
CA GLU A 138 1.96 26.74 5.92
C GLU A 138 0.59 27.14 6.48
N GLU A 139 -0.31 26.18 6.73
CA GLU A 139 -1.70 26.44 7.17
C GLU A 139 -2.21 25.34 8.12
N PRO A 140 -1.78 25.35 9.40
CA PRO A 140 -2.06 24.27 10.36
C PRO A 140 -3.55 24.03 10.60
N ASP A 141 -4.38 25.07 10.47
CA ASP A 141 -5.84 25.00 10.67
C ASP A 141 -6.54 24.12 9.63
N LEU A 142 -5.93 23.92 8.46
CA LEU A 142 -6.45 23.03 7.42
C LEU A 142 -6.06 21.56 7.63
N LEU A 143 -5.10 21.25 8.51
CA LEU A 143 -4.63 19.88 8.72
C LEU A 143 -5.72 18.93 9.25
N PRO A 144 -6.56 19.30 10.24
CA PRO A 144 -7.66 18.44 10.68
C PRO A 144 -8.67 18.16 9.56
N ILE A 145 -9.03 19.19 8.80
CA ILE A 145 -9.96 19.10 7.66
C ILE A 145 -9.38 18.14 6.61
N PHE A 146 -8.10 18.28 6.29
CA PHE A 146 -7.41 17.41 5.35
C PHE A 146 -7.33 15.96 5.84
N LYS A 147 -7.08 15.74 7.13
CA LYS A 147 -7.09 14.38 7.72
C LYS A 147 -8.47 13.73 7.56
N GLU A 148 -9.54 14.49 7.79
CA GLU A 148 -10.91 14.01 7.61
C GLU A 148 -11.22 13.71 6.14
N PHE A 149 -10.83 14.61 5.22
CA PHE A 149 -10.96 14.42 3.77
C PHE A 149 -10.35 13.09 3.30
N VAL A 150 -9.12 12.80 3.73
CA VAL A 150 -8.41 11.56 3.37
C VAL A 150 -9.02 10.33 4.04
N ALA A 151 -9.51 10.45 5.28
CA ALA A 151 -10.02 9.32 6.06
C ALA A 151 -11.42 8.87 5.61
N ASN A 152 -12.34 9.81 5.43
CA ASN A 152 -13.76 9.48 5.35
C ASN A 152 -14.27 9.37 3.91
N HIS A 153 -13.61 9.98 2.91
CA HIS A 153 -14.14 10.15 1.55
C HIS A 153 -15.59 10.68 1.52
N ASP A 154 -16.09 11.16 2.66
CA ASP A 154 -17.49 11.40 2.92
C ASP A 154 -17.76 12.87 2.59
N GLN A 155 -18.48 13.09 1.50
CA GLN A 155 -18.75 14.42 0.93
C GLN A 155 -19.89 15.15 1.67
N THR A 156 -20.24 14.70 2.87
CA THR A 156 -21.42 15.16 3.62
C THR A 156 -21.34 16.61 4.08
N ASN A 157 -20.15 17.21 4.10
CA ASN A 157 -19.99 18.64 4.36
C ASN A 157 -19.13 19.34 3.28
N PRO A 158 -19.73 19.73 2.14
CA PRO A 158 -18.98 20.34 1.03
C PRO A 158 -18.32 21.67 1.42
N ASP A 159 -18.89 22.41 2.37
CA ASP A 159 -18.36 23.72 2.81
C ASP A 159 -17.03 23.56 3.55
N ILE A 160 -16.87 22.48 4.32
CA ILE A 160 -15.61 22.15 4.99
C ILE A 160 -14.49 21.87 3.98
N TYR A 161 -14.81 21.22 2.87
CA TYR A 161 -13.82 20.91 1.84
C TYR A 161 -13.51 22.10 0.92
N LEU A 162 -14.42 23.07 0.80
CA LEU A 162 -14.20 24.30 0.04
C LEU A 162 -12.94 25.03 0.54
N ALA A 163 -12.74 25.07 1.87
CA ALA A 163 -11.57 25.68 2.49
C ALA A 163 -10.23 25.06 2.03
N LEU A 164 -10.21 23.77 1.69
CA LEU A 164 -9.01 23.14 1.12
C LEU A 164 -8.74 23.60 -0.32
N TYR A 165 -9.78 23.94 -1.09
CA TYR A 165 -9.62 24.35 -2.49
C TYR A 165 -9.36 25.84 -2.66
N GLU A 166 -9.80 26.66 -1.70
CA GLU A 166 -9.59 28.12 -1.71
C GLU A 166 -8.16 28.50 -1.27
N SER A 167 -7.50 27.65 -0.48
CA SER A 167 -6.12 27.80 -0.04
C SER A 167 -5.12 27.20 -1.03
N ASN A 168 -4.03 27.93 -1.34
CA ASN A 168 -2.95 27.42 -2.20
C ASN A 168 -2.26 26.18 -1.57
N PRO A 169 -1.83 26.20 -0.29
CA PRO A 169 -1.35 25.00 0.42
C PRO A 169 -2.36 23.86 0.46
N GLY A 170 -3.63 24.16 0.72
CA GLY A 170 -4.75 23.20 0.70
C GLY A 170 -4.85 22.47 -0.64
N LEU A 171 -4.93 23.24 -1.72
CA LEU A 171 -5.07 22.74 -3.08
C LEU A 171 -3.86 21.90 -3.47
N LEU A 172 -2.64 22.33 -3.11
CA LEU A 172 -1.42 21.57 -3.36
C LEU A 172 -1.42 20.22 -2.63
N ALA A 173 -1.83 20.17 -1.37
CA ALA A 173 -1.93 18.94 -0.58
C ALA A 173 -2.95 17.95 -1.18
N VAL A 174 -4.10 18.44 -1.63
CA VAL A 174 -5.13 17.64 -2.32
C VAL A 174 -4.61 17.16 -3.67
N ALA A 175 -4.02 18.03 -4.48
CA ALA A 175 -3.47 17.69 -5.79
C ALA A 175 -2.38 16.61 -5.68
N LEU A 176 -1.46 16.72 -4.71
CA LEU A 176 -0.44 15.71 -4.44
C LEU A 176 -1.06 14.35 -4.11
N ASN A 177 -2.11 14.30 -3.29
CA ASN A 177 -2.80 13.05 -2.98
C ASN A 177 -3.49 12.44 -4.20
N ILE A 178 -4.17 13.25 -5.01
CA ILE A 178 -4.82 12.78 -6.24
C ILE A 178 -3.77 12.22 -7.21
N LEU A 179 -2.69 12.97 -7.46
CA LEU A 179 -1.60 12.54 -8.34
C LEU A 179 -0.92 11.27 -7.82
N GLY A 180 -0.75 11.14 -6.50
CA GLY A 180 -0.23 9.94 -5.86
C GLY A 180 -1.09 8.72 -6.08
N ASN A 181 -2.41 8.85 -5.92
CA ASN A 181 -3.36 7.77 -6.19
C ASN A 181 -3.34 7.38 -7.67
N ILE A 182 -3.25 8.34 -8.60
CA ILE A 182 -3.09 8.07 -10.03
C ILE A 182 -1.79 7.32 -10.30
N ALA A 183 -0.67 7.73 -9.69
CA ALA A 183 0.62 7.07 -9.84
C ALA A 183 0.58 5.61 -9.34
N ILE A 184 -0.08 5.36 -8.21
CA ILE A 184 -0.31 4.01 -7.68
C ILE A 184 -1.17 3.18 -8.63
N LEU A 185 -2.26 3.75 -9.18
CA LEU A 185 -3.11 3.05 -10.15
C LEU A 185 -2.31 2.65 -11.39
N VAL A 186 -1.52 3.58 -11.95
CA VAL A 186 -0.63 3.32 -13.10
C VAL A 186 0.37 2.22 -12.76
N TRP A 187 0.96 2.26 -11.56
CA TRP A 187 1.89 1.23 -11.08
C TRP A 187 1.23 -0.16 -11.00
N LEU A 188 0.01 -0.26 -10.47
CA LEU A 188 -0.73 -1.51 -10.38
C LEU A 188 -1.07 -2.07 -11.76
N LEU A 189 -1.53 -1.21 -12.69
CA LEU A 189 -1.80 -1.60 -14.08
C LEU A 189 -0.54 -2.06 -14.81
N TYR A 190 0.58 -1.35 -14.62
CA TYR A 190 1.88 -1.72 -15.19
C TYR A 190 2.35 -3.09 -14.68
N SER A 191 2.19 -3.31 -13.37
CA SER A 191 2.56 -4.55 -12.67
C SER A 191 1.60 -5.72 -12.95
N TRP A 192 0.39 -5.46 -13.45
CA TRP A 192 -0.60 -6.50 -13.75
C TRP A 192 -0.05 -7.62 -14.66
N GLY A 193 0.83 -7.25 -15.59
CA GLY A 193 1.44 -8.23 -16.50
C GLY A 193 2.34 -9.26 -15.80
N CYS A 194 2.74 -9.05 -14.54
CA CYS A 194 3.41 -10.06 -13.71
C CYS A 194 2.48 -11.25 -13.42
N TYR A 195 1.21 -11.00 -13.09
CA TYR A 195 0.22 -12.05 -12.85
C TYR A 195 -0.12 -12.82 -14.12
N ARG A 196 -0.20 -12.12 -15.26
CA ARG A 196 -0.34 -12.76 -16.58
C ARG A 196 0.81 -13.72 -16.86
N TYR A 197 2.04 -13.28 -16.56
CA TYR A 197 3.24 -14.08 -16.79
C TYR A 197 3.22 -15.39 -16.01
N ILE A 198 2.97 -15.34 -14.70
CA ILE A 198 2.95 -16.57 -13.87
C ILE A 198 1.79 -17.50 -14.23
N ASN A 199 0.67 -16.98 -14.73
CA ASN A 199 -0.47 -17.79 -15.11
C ASN A 199 -0.40 -18.32 -16.55
N ASN A 200 0.57 -17.86 -17.35
CA ASN A 200 0.74 -18.21 -18.76
C ASN A 200 -0.56 -18.10 -19.60
N VAL A 201 -1.24 -16.95 -19.49
CA VAL A 201 -2.48 -16.68 -20.24
C VAL A 201 -2.30 -15.59 -21.29
N SER A 202 -3.17 -15.61 -22.31
CA SER A 202 -3.19 -14.57 -23.35
C SER A 202 -3.55 -13.19 -22.79
N LYS A 203 -3.28 -12.13 -23.57
CA LYS A 203 -3.64 -10.75 -23.19
C LYS A 203 -5.14 -10.60 -22.92
N ALA A 204 -5.99 -11.11 -23.81
CA ALA A 204 -7.44 -11.02 -23.66
C ALA A 204 -7.94 -11.68 -22.37
N LYS A 205 -7.48 -12.91 -22.08
CA LYS A 205 -7.81 -13.61 -20.83
C LYS A 205 -7.32 -12.85 -19.61
N SER A 206 -6.14 -12.23 -19.68
CA SER A 206 -5.59 -11.41 -18.60
C SER A 206 -6.42 -10.15 -18.33
N THR A 207 -7.03 -9.55 -19.35
CA THR A 207 -7.93 -8.40 -19.19
C THR A 207 -9.24 -8.83 -18.53
N ILE A 208 -9.82 -9.96 -18.95
CA ILE A 208 -11.03 -10.51 -18.31
C ILE A 208 -10.75 -10.84 -16.83
N ALA A 209 -9.62 -11.49 -16.55
CA ALA A 209 -9.19 -11.78 -15.18
C ALA A 209 -9.05 -10.52 -14.33
N PHE A 210 -8.58 -9.41 -14.92
CA PHE A 210 -8.48 -8.12 -14.24
C PHE A 210 -9.85 -7.58 -13.82
N VAL A 211 -10.81 -7.59 -14.75
CA VAL A 211 -12.18 -7.14 -14.45
C VAL A 211 -12.79 -7.96 -13.32
N ILE A 212 -12.69 -9.30 -13.40
CA ILE A 212 -13.21 -10.20 -12.35
C ILE A 212 -12.51 -9.92 -11.01
N ALA A 213 -11.18 -9.79 -11.02
CA ALA A 213 -10.40 -9.48 -9.84
C ALA A 213 -10.86 -8.16 -9.20
N MET A 214 -11.04 -7.10 -9.99
CA MET A 214 -11.52 -5.79 -9.50
C MET A 214 -12.93 -5.89 -8.90
N CYS A 215 -13.85 -6.61 -9.56
CA CYS A 215 -15.20 -6.86 -9.04
C CYS A 215 -15.19 -7.57 -7.68
N ILE A 216 -14.18 -8.40 -7.39
CA ILE A 216 -14.02 -9.10 -6.11
C ILE A 216 -13.28 -8.21 -5.09
N SER A 217 -12.24 -7.51 -5.54
CA SER A 217 -11.40 -6.67 -4.68
C SER A 217 -12.15 -5.47 -4.10
N ILE A 218 -13.06 -4.84 -4.86
CA ILE A 218 -13.83 -3.68 -4.38
C ILE A 218 -14.68 -4.02 -3.13
N PRO A 219 -15.54 -5.06 -3.14
CA PRO A 219 -16.27 -5.48 -1.94
C PRO A 219 -15.35 -5.86 -0.77
N ILE A 220 -14.24 -6.55 -1.03
CA ILE A 220 -13.24 -6.88 0.00
C ILE A 220 -12.70 -5.61 0.66
N SER A 221 -12.26 -4.63 -0.14
CA SER A 221 -11.75 -3.36 0.37
C SER A 221 -12.80 -2.60 1.18
N TYR A 222 -14.06 -2.61 0.74
CA TYR A 222 -15.16 -2.00 1.47
C TYR A 222 -15.40 -2.67 2.83
N LEU A 223 -15.47 -4.00 2.86
CA LEU A 223 -15.64 -4.77 4.10
C LEU A 223 -14.48 -4.57 5.08
N LEU A 224 -13.24 -4.55 4.57
CA LEU A 224 -12.06 -4.27 5.39
C LEU A 224 -12.08 -2.85 5.95
N SER A 225 -12.58 -1.88 5.18
CA SER A 225 -12.71 -0.49 5.65
C SER A 225 -13.75 -0.37 6.77
N ILE A 226 -14.89 -1.07 6.65
CA ILE A 226 -15.88 -1.16 7.74
C ILE A 226 -15.25 -1.83 8.97
N LEU A 227 -14.60 -2.98 8.80
CA LEU A 227 -13.97 -3.70 9.91
C LEU A 227 -12.94 -2.83 10.62
N ARG A 228 -12.11 -2.12 9.86
CA ARG A 228 -11.12 -1.18 10.40
C ARG A 228 -11.78 -0.09 11.20
N ARG A 229 -12.80 0.57 10.66
CA ARG A 229 -13.54 1.63 11.36
C ARG A 229 -14.18 1.12 12.65
N THR A 230 -14.76 -0.08 12.64
CA THR A 230 -15.36 -0.69 13.85
C THR A 230 -14.31 -0.99 14.91
N LEU A 231 -13.16 -1.54 14.51
CA LEU A 231 -12.06 -1.82 15.45
C LEU A 231 -11.47 -0.52 16.02
N GLU A 232 -11.32 0.52 15.19
CA GLU A 232 -10.89 1.83 15.65
C GLU A 232 -11.91 2.38 16.67
N LEU A 233 -13.21 2.35 16.38
CA LEU A 233 -14.24 2.81 17.33
C LEU A 233 -14.21 2.05 18.66
N GLN A 234 -13.96 0.74 18.67
CA GLN A 234 -13.91 -0.07 19.89
C GLN A 234 -12.62 0.10 20.70
N ILE A 235 -11.50 0.39 20.04
CA ILE A 235 -10.18 0.51 20.68
C ILE A 235 -9.95 1.94 21.19
N PHE A 236 -10.57 2.95 20.55
CA PHE A 236 -10.39 4.37 20.86
C PHE A 236 -11.56 5.02 21.63
N SER A 237 -12.67 4.30 21.89
CA SER A 237 -13.71 4.68 22.86
C SER A 237 -13.28 4.38 24.29
#